data_AF-A0A496QQW0-F1
#
_entry.id   AF-A0A496QQW0-F1
#
_cell.length_a   1.000
_cell.length_b   1.000
_cell.length_c   1.000
_cell.angle_alpha   90.00
_cell.angle_beta   90.00
_cell.angle_gamma   90.00
#
_symmetry.space_group_name_H-M   'P 1'
#
loop_
_entity.id
_entity.type
_entity.pdbx_description
1 polymer ?
#
loop_
_entity_poly.entity_id
_entity_poly.type
_entity_poly.pdbx_seq_one_letter_code
_entity_poly.pdbx_strand_id
1 'polypeptide(L)'
;MTALLVGLLFVIFAVYSVLPIKGWGLRWWEEVLLVLKGGIPLGALFVGVIAVFIGIADIKDKIEAKKEEQEMEEEKKEEEKEEEKKSEETT
;
A
#
# COMPACT_ATOMS: atom_id res chain seq x y z
N MET A 1 -5.18 34.81 3.43
CA MET A 1 -6.46 34.92 2.68
C MET A 1 -6.26 34.83 1.18
N THR A 2 -5.21 35.47 0.62
CA THR A 2 -4.86 35.43 -0.81
C THR A 2 -4.68 34.01 -1.37
N ALA A 3 -3.97 33.11 -0.69
CA ALA A 3 -3.76 31.74 -1.16
C ALA A 3 -5.06 30.93 -1.31
N LEU A 4 -6.01 31.09 -0.38
CA LEU A 4 -7.32 30.43 -0.45
C LEU A 4 -8.15 31.00 -1.61
N LEU A 5 -8.09 32.31 -1.83
CA LEU A 5 -8.79 32.97 -2.94
C LEU A 5 -8.25 32.49 -4.30
N VAL A 6 -6.92 32.45 -4.44
CA VAL A 6 -6.24 31.96 -5.64
C VAL A 6 -6.56 30.48 -5.86
N GLY A 7 -6.45 29.65 -4.81
CA GLY A 7 -6.79 28.24 -4.89
C GLY A 7 -8.23 28.01 -5.35
N LEU A 8 -9.20 28.74 -4.78
CA LEU A 8 -10.60 28.65 -5.17
C LEU A 8 -10.84 29.07 -6.62
N LEU A 9 -10.16 30.13 -7.09
CA LEU A 9 -10.21 30.59 -8.48
C LEU A 9 -9.72 29.50 -9.46
N PHE A 10 -8.60 28.86 -9.13
CA PHE A 10 -8.05 27.76 -9.92
C PHE A 10 -8.96 26.54 -9.94
N VAL A 11 -9.62 26.20 -8.83
CA VAL A 11 -10.59 25.09 -8.77
C VAL A 11 -11.79 25.39 -9.66
N ILE A 12 -12.37 26.59 -9.57
CA ILE A 12 -13.51 26.99 -10.43
C ILE A 12 -13.11 26.97 -11.91
N PHE A 13 -11.93 27.49 -12.24
CA PHE A 13 -11.40 27.46 -13.60
C PHE A 13 -11.15 26.04 -14.11
N ALA A 14 -10.61 25.15 -13.28
CA ALA A 14 -10.40 23.75 -13.62
C ALA A 14 -11.74 23.05 -13.92
N VAL A 15 -12.74 23.25 -13.05
CA VAL A 15 -14.09 22.70 -13.27
C VAL A 15 -14.71 23.27 -14.55
N TYR A 16 -14.59 24.57 -14.80
CA TYR A 16 -15.09 25.22 -16.02
C TYR A 16 -14.40 24.70 -17.29
N SER A 17 -13.09 24.50 -17.26
CA SER A 17 -12.29 24.04 -18.42
C SER A 17 -12.59 22.58 -18.79
N VAL A 18 -12.96 21.77 -17.80
CA VAL A 18 -13.27 20.33 -17.94
C VAL A 18 -14.73 20.10 -18.34
N LEU A 19 -15.64 21.06 -18.10
CA LEU A 19 -17.06 20.88 -18.36
C LEU A 19 -17.38 20.87 -19.87
N PRO A 20 -18.04 19.82 -20.41
CA PRO A 20 -18.36 19.71 -21.83
C PRO A 20 -19.61 20.51 -22.20
N ILE A 21 -19.56 21.84 -22.08
CA ILE A 21 -20.67 22.73 -22.44
C ILE A 21 -20.71 22.92 -23.97
N LYS A 22 -21.80 22.47 -24.61
CA LYS A 22 -22.04 22.67 -26.05
C LYS A 22 -22.23 24.17 -26.35
N GLY A 23 -21.16 24.80 -26.86
CA GLY A 23 -21.22 26.16 -27.42
C GLY A 23 -19.93 26.96 -27.24
N TRP A 24 -19.51 27.17 -25.99
CA TRP A 24 -18.44 28.14 -25.62
C TRP A 24 -17.35 27.56 -24.68
N GLY A 25 -17.41 26.27 -24.35
CA GLY A 25 -16.42 25.64 -23.47
C GLY A 25 -15.12 25.30 -24.19
N LEU A 26 -13.98 25.43 -23.50
CA LEU A 26 -12.65 25.08 -24.02
C LEU A 26 -12.52 23.59 -24.42
N ARG A 27 -13.45 22.72 -23.98
CA ARG A 27 -13.53 21.29 -24.34
C ARG A 27 -12.28 20.48 -24.01
N TRP A 28 -11.50 20.93 -23.03
CA TRP A 28 -10.26 20.26 -22.60
C TRP A 28 -10.46 18.88 -21.95
N TRP A 29 -11.70 18.38 -21.93
CA TRP A 29 -12.05 17.06 -21.44
C TRP A 29 -11.25 15.94 -22.13
N GLU A 30 -11.08 16.00 -23.46
CA GLU A 30 -10.36 14.95 -24.19
C GLU A 30 -8.85 14.97 -23.91
N GLU A 31 -8.26 16.15 -23.81
CA GLU A 31 -6.86 16.38 -23.50
C GLU A 31 -6.55 15.97 -22.05
N VAL A 32 -7.44 16.28 -21.11
CA VAL A 32 -7.35 15.83 -19.72
C VAL A 32 -7.42 14.31 -19.64
N LEU A 33 -8.36 13.68 -20.36
CA LEU A 33 -8.42 12.22 -20.43
C LEU A 33 -7.18 11.61 -21.05
N LEU A 34 -6.57 12.27 -22.05
CA LEU A 34 -5.34 11.81 -22.69
C LEU A 34 -4.14 11.88 -21.72
N VAL A 35 -4.00 12.98 -20.99
CA VAL A 35 -2.99 13.13 -19.93
C VAL A 35 -3.22 12.15 -18.81
N LEU A 36 -4.46 11.93 -18.38
CA LEU A 36 -4.80 10.98 -17.33
C LEU A 36 -4.52 9.53 -17.78
N LYS A 37 -4.86 9.19 -19.02
CA LYS A 37 -4.57 7.88 -19.63
C LYS A 37 -3.07 7.62 -19.77
N GLY A 38 -2.24 8.64 -19.95
CA GLY A 38 -0.78 8.50 -19.93
C GLY A 38 -0.18 8.53 -18.52
N GLY A 39 -0.71 9.38 -17.64
CA GLY A 39 -0.19 9.63 -16.30
C GLY A 39 -0.52 8.53 -15.29
N ILE A 40 -1.74 7.97 -15.33
CA ILE A 40 -2.14 6.85 -14.46
C ILE A 40 -1.22 5.64 -14.63
N PRO A 41 -0.99 5.09 -15.84
CA PRO A 41 -0.14 3.91 -15.98
C PRO A 41 1.31 4.20 -15.61
N LEU A 42 1.81 5.41 -15.86
CA LEU A 42 3.15 5.80 -15.44
C LEU A 42 3.26 5.84 -13.91
N GLY A 43 2.32 6.51 -13.23
CA GLY A 43 2.25 6.54 -11.76
C GLY A 43 2.06 5.15 -11.15
N ALA A 44 1.20 4.33 -11.75
CA ALA A 44 0.96 2.96 -11.33
C ALA A 44 2.21 2.07 -11.49
N LEU A 45 3.03 2.30 -12.53
CA LEU A 45 4.32 1.62 -12.69
C LEU A 45 5.25 1.97 -11.53
N PHE A 46 5.44 3.25 -11.23
CA PHE A 46 6.32 3.68 -10.13
C PHE A 46 5.85 3.16 -8.77
N VAL A 47 4.57 3.34 -8.46
CA VAL A 47 3.98 2.85 -7.20
C VAL A 47 4.02 1.32 -7.14
N GLY A 48 3.74 0.64 -8.25
CA GLY A 48 3.75 -0.82 -8.33
C GLY A 48 5.13 -1.42 -8.10
N VAL A 49 6.18 -0.84 -8.70
CA VAL A 49 7.56 -1.28 -8.45
C VAL A 49 7.93 -1.11 -6.97
N ILE A 50 7.62 0.03 -6.37
CA ILE A 50 7.87 0.28 -4.94
C ILE A 50 7.08 -0.73 -4.07
N ALA A 51 5.80 -0.97 -4.39
CA ALA A 51 4.95 -1.89 -3.66
C ALA A 51 5.46 -3.34 -3.72
N VAL A 52 6.02 -3.78 -4.85
CA VAL A 52 6.64 -5.12 -4.97
C VAL A 52 7.84 -5.26 -4.04
N PHE A 53 8.72 -4.26 -3.99
CA PHE A 53 9.87 -4.31 -3.09
C PHE A 53 9.47 -4.34 -1.60
N ILE A 54 8.51 -3.51 -1.21
CA ILE A 54 7.97 -3.50 0.17
C ILE A 54 7.26 -4.83 0.47
N GLY A 55 6.44 -5.33 -0.45
CA GLY A 55 5.70 -6.58 -0.27
C GLY A 55 6.61 -7.81 -0.13
N ILE A 56 7.70 -7.89 -0.88
CA ILE A 56 8.67 -9.00 -0.74
C ILE A 56 9.36 -8.97 0.62
N ALA A 57 9.72 -7.77 1.11
CA ALA A 57 10.31 -7.62 2.44
C ALA A 57 9.31 -8.02 3.54
N ASP A 58 8.09 -7.47 3.50
CA ASP A 58 7.04 -7.77 4.49
C ASP A 58 6.66 -9.26 4.53
N ILE A 59 6.62 -9.94 3.37
CA ILE A 59 6.34 -11.38 3.31
C ILE A 59 7.48 -12.19 3.92
N LYS A 60 8.74 -11.83 3.66
CA LYS A 60 9.90 -12.51 4.23
C LYS A 60 9.93 -12.37 5.75
N ASP A 61 9.74 -11.15 6.25
CA ASP A 61 9.68 -10.87 7.69
C ASP A 61 8.54 -11.65 8.37
N LYS A 62 7.36 -11.74 7.73
CA LYS A 62 6.24 -12.53 8.26
C LYS A 62 6.50 -14.04 8.30
N ILE A 63 7.21 -14.58 7.31
CA ILE A 63 7.54 -16.01 7.26
C ILE A 63 8.59 -16.33 8.32
N GLU A 64 9.60 -15.47 8.49
CA GLU A 64 10.65 -15.64 9.48
C GLU A 64 10.10 -15.54 10.90
N ALA A 65 9.26 -14.54 11.19
CA ALA A 65 8.57 -14.41 12.47
C ALA A 65 7.70 -15.65 12.79
N LYS A 66 6.97 -16.17 11.79
CA LYS A 66 6.20 -17.41 11.98
C LYS A 66 7.06 -18.64 12.25
N LYS A 67 8.28 -18.69 11.70
CA LYS A 67 9.20 -19.80 11.91
C LYS A 67 9.82 -19.75 13.31
N GLU A 68 10.22 -18.57 13.77
CA GLU A 68 10.72 -18.38 15.15
C GLU A 68 9.64 -18.68 16.19
N GLU A 69 8.38 -18.28 15.95
CA GLU A 69 7.25 -18.63 16.83
C GLU A 69 7.02 -20.14 16.94
N GLN A 70 7.19 -20.88 15.84
CA GLN A 70 7.04 -22.34 15.81
C GLN A 70 8.20 -23.06 16.50
N GLU A 71 9.43 -22.60 16.27
CA GLU A 71 10.62 -23.18 16.91
C GLU A 71 10.58 -22.98 18.43
N MET A 72 10.13 -21.81 18.92
CA MET A 72 9.93 -21.59 20.36
C MET A 72 8.82 -22.47 20.96
N GLU A 73 7.73 -22.74 20.23
CA GLU A 73 6.67 -23.66 20.71
C GLU A 73 7.12 -25.12 20.75
N GLU A 74 7.95 -25.55 19.79
CA GLU A 74 8.50 -26.91 19.74
C GLU A 74 9.54 -27.12 20.85
N GLU A 75 10.47 -26.18 21.04
CA GLU A 75 11.49 -26.24 22.10
C GLU A 75 10.84 -26.28 23.50
N LYS A 76 9.79 -25.47 23.72
CA LYS A 76 9.05 -25.48 24.99
C LYS A 76 8.31 -26.79 25.26
N LYS A 77 7.81 -27.45 24.20
CA LYS A 77 7.17 -28.77 24.29
C LYS A 77 8.17 -29.89 24.54
N GLU A 78 9.38 -29.76 24.02
CA GLU A 78 10.46 -30.70 24.27
C GLU A 78 10.97 -30.57 25.71
N GLU A 79 11.15 -29.34 26.21
CA GLU A 79 11.51 -29.10 27.62
C GLU A 79 10.46 -29.64 28.60
N GLU A 80 9.15 -29.40 28.37
CA GLU A 80 8.07 -29.95 29.21
C GLU A 80 8.08 -31.48 29.23
N LYS A 81 8.32 -32.14 28.08
CA LYS A 81 8.42 -33.60 28.01
C LYS A 81 9.66 -34.16 28.69
N GLU A 82 10.77 -33.42 28.67
CA GLU A 82 12.01 -33.83 29.33
C GLU A 82 11.91 -33.66 30.86
N GLU A 83 11.24 -32.60 31.35
CA GLU A 83 10.93 -32.42 32.76
C GLU A 83 9.95 -33.49 33.28
N GLU A 84 8.91 -33.82 32.52
CA GLU A 84 7.94 -34.86 32.88
C GLU A 84 8.59 -36.24 32.98
N LYS A 85 9.43 -36.62 32.00
CA LYS A 85 10.19 -37.88 32.05
C LYS A 85 11.17 -37.96 33.23
N LYS A 86 11.85 -36.85 33.55
CA LYS A 86 12.79 -36.80 34.67
C LYS A 86 12.08 -36.91 36.02
N SER A 87 10.84 -36.42 36.10
CA SER A 87 9.99 -36.56 37.29
C SER A 87 9.47 -37.99 37.50
N GLU A 88 9.19 -38.73 36.42
CA GLU A 88 8.77 -40.14 36.47
C GLU A 88 9.93 -41.11 36.76
N GLU A 89 11.16 -40.83 36.31
CA GLU A 89 12.32 -41.71 36.52
C GLU A 89 12.91 -41.62 37.96
N THR A 90 12.51 -40.61 38.74
CA THR A 90 13.00 -40.39 40.12
C THR A 90 12.02 -40.89 41.20
N THR A 91 10.90 -41.52 40.82
CA THR A 91 9.90 -42.14 41.73
C THR A 91 9.95 -43.66 41.64
#